data_AF-A0A644URS0-F1
#
_entry.id   AF-A0A644URS0-F1
#
_cell.length_a   1.000
_cell.length_b   1.000
_cell.length_c   1.000
_cell.angle_alpha   90.00
_cell.angle_beta   90.00
_cell.angle_gamma   90.00
#
_symmetry.space_group_name_H-M   'P 1'
#
loop_
_entity.id
_entity.type
_entity.pdbx_description
1 polymer ?
#
loop_
_entity_poly.entity_id
_entity_poly.type
_entity_poly.pdbx_seq_one_letter_code
_entity_poly.pdbx_strand_id
1 'polypeptide(L)'
;MKKLSLLVLIGFLCINSFAQKIPYMTKIDKQELKYMDKNALSLMDWSEYMFYIKDHYGETSEQYIATIPNIEKFNSHYKGKYSIVKIKDSYNFAPEKGYSGKRGKYPIIGLTTKQMEDYCKWRTEIITYKVAKKHKIIFTIPREEDYQKATNYKSIKGVKEGKDIGYRCIAKIVQ
;
A
#
# COMPACT_ATOMS: atom_id res chain seq x y z
N MET A 1 -21.43 54.75 -34.39
CA MET A 1 -21.26 53.28 -34.38
C MET A 1 -19.93 52.96 -33.73
N LYS A 2 -19.94 52.59 -32.44
CA LYS A 2 -18.74 52.38 -31.61
C LYS A 2 -18.13 51.02 -31.94
N LYS A 3 -16.84 51.00 -32.29
CA LYS A 3 -16.07 49.79 -32.57
C LYS A 3 -16.05 48.91 -31.31
N LEU A 4 -16.51 47.67 -31.49
CA LEU A 4 -16.61 46.63 -30.48
C LEU A 4 -15.18 46.22 -30.06
N SER A 5 -14.82 46.45 -28.80
CA SER A 5 -13.52 46.06 -28.26
C SER A 5 -13.48 44.55 -28.07
N LEU A 6 -12.57 43.88 -28.76
CA LEU A 6 -12.33 42.44 -28.70
C LEU A 6 -11.60 42.11 -27.39
N LEU A 7 -12.36 41.94 -26.29
CA LEU A 7 -11.85 41.34 -25.07
C LEU A 7 -11.65 39.84 -25.32
N VAL A 8 -10.42 39.46 -25.64
CA VAL A 8 -9.98 38.07 -25.72
C VAL A 8 -10.13 37.46 -24.32
N LEU A 9 -11.13 36.59 -24.20
CA LEU A 9 -11.47 35.83 -23.02
C LEU A 9 -10.38 34.77 -22.76
N ILE A 10 -9.23 35.16 -22.20
CA ILE A 10 -8.25 34.22 -21.63
C ILE A 10 -8.80 33.77 -20.29
N GLY A 11 -9.81 32.90 -20.33
CA GLY A 11 -10.55 32.43 -19.16
C GLY A 11 -11.04 31.01 -19.34
N PHE A 12 -10.24 30.14 -19.96
CA PHE A 12 -10.55 28.71 -20.08
C PHE A 12 -9.30 27.85 -19.89
N LEU A 13 -8.76 27.88 -18.67
CA LEU A 13 -7.99 26.77 -18.12
C LEU A 13 -8.39 26.60 -16.64
N CYS A 14 -9.70 26.46 -16.39
CA CYS A 14 -10.13 25.66 -15.25
C CYS A 14 -9.75 24.21 -15.58
N ILE A 15 -8.46 23.90 -15.41
CA ILE A 15 -7.99 22.52 -15.36
C ILE A 15 -8.78 21.92 -14.21
N ASN A 16 -9.77 21.09 -14.54
CA ASN A 16 -10.50 20.26 -13.61
C ASN A 16 -9.50 19.33 -12.92
N SER A 17 -8.78 19.86 -11.93
CA SER A 17 -7.90 19.13 -11.04
C SER A 17 -8.78 18.41 -10.04
N PHE A 18 -9.60 17.48 -10.52
CA PHE A 18 -10.08 16.41 -9.67
C PHE A 18 -8.84 15.62 -9.29
N ALA A 19 -8.20 16.02 -8.19
CA ALA A 19 -7.13 15.27 -7.58
C ALA A 19 -7.72 13.90 -7.24
N GLN A 20 -7.49 12.89 -8.08
CA GLN A 20 -7.87 11.52 -7.81
C GLN A 20 -7.31 11.16 -6.43
N LYS A 21 -8.19 10.98 -5.45
CA LYS A 21 -7.79 10.59 -4.10
C LYS A 21 -7.81 9.06 -4.08
N ILE A 22 -6.64 8.46 -3.89
CA ILE A 22 -6.56 7.02 -3.60
C ILE A 22 -6.91 6.84 -2.11
N PRO A 23 -7.97 6.08 -1.77
CA PRO A 23 -8.37 5.88 -0.38
C PRO A 23 -7.19 5.40 0.48
N TYR A 24 -7.14 5.85 1.73
CA TYR A 24 -6.10 5.50 2.73
C TYR A 24 -4.66 5.90 2.38
N MET A 25 -4.44 6.63 1.28
CA MET A 25 -3.12 7.14 0.88
C MET A 25 -3.07 8.68 0.94
N THR A 26 -1.85 9.22 0.95
CA THR A 26 -1.55 10.66 0.91
C THR A 26 -0.74 10.95 -0.35
N LYS A 27 -1.10 11.98 -1.13
CA LYS A 27 -0.32 12.42 -2.28
C LYS A 27 0.97 13.07 -1.80
N ILE A 28 2.11 12.44 -2.07
CA ILE A 28 3.43 12.92 -1.63
C ILE A 28 4.18 13.68 -2.73
N ASP A 29 3.83 13.45 -4.00
CA ASP A 29 4.37 14.15 -5.15
C ASP A 29 3.24 14.59 -6.10
N LYS A 30 3.16 15.89 -6.38
CA LYS A 30 2.09 16.45 -7.22
C LYS A 30 2.37 16.26 -8.70
N GLN A 31 3.63 16.31 -9.10
CA GLN A 31 4.13 16.28 -10.46
C GLN A 31 4.13 14.85 -10.99
N GLU A 32 4.66 13.91 -10.20
CA GLU A 32 4.72 12.49 -10.57
C GLU A 32 3.43 11.71 -10.25
N LEU A 33 2.44 12.38 -9.65
CA LEU A 33 1.18 11.78 -9.18
C LEU A 33 1.42 10.56 -8.27
N LYS A 34 2.36 10.68 -7.33
CA LYS A 34 2.67 9.63 -6.36
C LYS A 34 1.92 9.79 -5.04
N TYR A 35 1.49 8.66 -4.51
CA TYR A 35 0.76 8.54 -3.25
C TYR A 35 1.41 7.48 -2.38
N MET A 36 1.48 7.71 -1.07
CA MET A 36 1.99 6.75 -0.09
C MET A 36 0.88 6.35 0.90
N ASP A 37 0.85 5.08 1.31
CA ASP A 37 -0.07 4.61 2.36
C ASP A 37 0.15 5.39 3.67
N LYS A 38 -0.96 5.81 4.30
CA LYS A 38 -0.91 6.59 5.56
C LYS A 38 -0.30 5.80 6.72
N ASN A 39 -0.48 4.49 6.73
CA ASN A 39 0.07 3.58 7.74
C ASN A 39 0.93 2.52 7.06
N ALA A 40 1.81 1.89 7.83
CA ALA A 40 2.51 0.70 7.38
C ALA A 40 1.49 -0.41 7.04
N LEU A 41 1.88 -1.27 6.11
CA LEU A 41 1.14 -2.43 5.65
C LEU A 41 0.75 -3.30 6.85
N SER A 42 -0.54 -3.54 7.05
CA SER A 42 -1.01 -4.22 8.25
C SER A 42 -1.02 -5.74 8.11
N LEU A 43 -1.12 -6.46 9.24
CA LEU A 43 -1.38 -7.90 9.24
C LEU A 43 -2.69 -8.26 8.53
N MET A 44 -3.68 -7.36 8.58
CA MET A 44 -4.97 -7.58 7.91
C MET A 44 -4.82 -7.53 6.40
N ASP A 45 -4.13 -6.51 5.88
CA ASP A 45 -3.89 -6.35 4.44
C ASP A 45 -3.02 -7.49 3.89
N TRP A 46 -1.98 -7.90 4.63
CA TRP A 46 -1.16 -9.06 4.25
C TRP A 46 -1.97 -10.37 4.29
N SER A 47 -2.87 -10.53 5.26
CA SER A 47 -3.76 -11.70 5.32
C SER A 47 -4.68 -11.78 4.09
N GLU A 48 -5.16 -10.64 3.58
CA GLU A 48 -5.95 -10.60 2.34
C GLU A 48 -5.12 -11.06 1.14
N TYR A 49 -3.87 -10.58 1.03
CA TYR A 49 -2.95 -11.05 0.00
C TYR A 49 -2.68 -12.55 0.09
N MET A 50 -2.33 -13.07 1.28
CA MET A 50 -2.12 -14.50 1.50
C MET A 50 -3.36 -15.31 1.14
N PHE A 51 -4.56 -14.84 1.52
CA PHE A 51 -5.82 -15.49 1.20
C PHE A 51 -6.05 -15.53 -0.32
N TYR A 52 -5.84 -14.42 -1.03
CA TYR A 52 -5.99 -14.36 -2.48
C TYR A 52 -5.04 -15.34 -3.18
N ILE A 53 -3.77 -15.37 -2.79
CA ILE A 53 -2.78 -16.28 -3.39
C ILE A 53 -3.12 -17.73 -3.08
N LYS A 54 -3.57 -18.04 -1.85
CA LYS A 54 -4.05 -19.37 -1.48
C LYS A 54 -5.25 -19.80 -2.34
N ASP A 55 -6.23 -18.93 -2.52
CA ASP A 55 -7.44 -19.19 -3.30
C ASP A 55 -7.11 -19.43 -4.78
N HIS A 56 -6.18 -18.66 -5.34
CA HIS A 56 -5.86 -18.72 -6.77
C HIS A 56 -4.89 -19.85 -7.14
N TYR A 57 -3.92 -20.17 -6.28
CA TYR A 57 -2.85 -21.14 -6.59
C TYR A 57 -2.89 -22.41 -5.73
N GLY A 58 -3.60 -22.41 -4.60
CA GLY A 58 -3.64 -23.50 -3.63
C GLY A 58 -2.65 -23.32 -2.47
N GLU A 59 -2.94 -23.93 -1.32
CA GLU A 59 -2.16 -23.76 -0.08
C GLU A 59 -0.82 -24.50 -0.05
N THR A 60 -0.59 -25.42 -0.97
CA THR A 60 0.70 -26.12 -1.12
C THR A 60 1.55 -25.55 -2.26
N SER A 61 1.05 -24.50 -2.95
CA SER A 61 1.73 -23.89 -4.08
C SER A 61 2.97 -23.10 -3.66
N GLU A 62 3.97 -23.03 -4.55
CA GLU A 62 5.16 -22.20 -4.34
C GLU A 62 4.80 -20.72 -4.15
N GLN A 63 3.75 -20.25 -4.85
CA GLN A 63 3.24 -18.89 -4.76
C GLN A 63 2.73 -18.60 -3.35
N TYR A 64 1.89 -19.48 -2.78
CA TYR A 64 1.40 -19.30 -1.41
C TYR A 64 2.52 -19.41 -0.39
N ILE A 65 3.41 -20.39 -0.53
CA ILE A 65 4.55 -20.57 0.37
C ILE A 65 5.45 -19.33 0.35
N ALA A 66 5.65 -18.71 -0.81
CA ALA A 66 6.41 -17.47 -0.97
C ALA A 66 5.77 -16.27 -0.24
N THR A 67 4.48 -16.31 0.12
CA THR A 67 3.84 -15.25 0.91
C THR A 67 4.13 -15.33 2.41
N ILE A 68 4.69 -16.44 2.90
CA ILE A 68 4.91 -16.65 4.34
C ILE A 68 6.09 -15.77 4.81
N PRO A 69 5.89 -14.85 5.77
CA PRO A 69 6.98 -14.06 6.33
C PRO A 69 8.01 -14.93 7.05
N ASN A 70 9.20 -14.38 7.30
CA ASN A 70 10.17 -15.03 8.19
C ASN A 70 9.56 -15.21 9.59
N ILE A 71 9.25 -16.47 9.94
CA ILE A 71 8.49 -16.84 11.14
C ILE A 71 9.24 -16.47 12.42
N GLU A 72 10.54 -16.72 12.48
CA GLU A 72 11.36 -16.43 13.65
C GLU A 72 11.39 -14.93 13.94
N LYS A 73 11.69 -14.12 12.92
CA LYS A 73 11.69 -12.66 13.02
C LYS A 73 10.31 -12.14 13.41
N PHE A 74 9.24 -12.68 12.81
CA PHE A 74 7.86 -12.33 13.13
C PHE A 74 7.53 -12.59 14.61
N ASN A 75 7.71 -13.82 15.06
CA ASN A 75 7.33 -14.25 16.40
C ASN A 75 8.16 -13.53 17.48
N SER A 76 9.46 -13.33 17.23
CA SER A 76 10.35 -12.57 18.11
C SER A 76 9.95 -11.10 18.26
N HIS A 77 9.56 -10.44 17.16
CA HIS A 77 9.10 -9.05 17.19
C HIS A 77 7.82 -8.88 18.01
N TYR A 78 6.85 -9.78 17.83
CA TYR A 78 5.53 -9.66 18.43
C TYR A 78 5.42 -10.19 19.86
N LYS A 79 6.42 -10.94 20.34
CA LYS A 79 6.55 -11.39 21.73
C LYS A 79 5.24 -11.99 22.28
N GLY A 80 4.61 -12.85 21.48
CA GLY A 80 3.38 -13.55 21.86
C GLY A 80 2.07 -12.89 21.45
N LYS A 81 2.03 -11.56 21.17
CA LYS A 81 0.79 -10.86 20.76
C LYS A 81 0.17 -11.43 19.48
N TYR A 82 1.05 -11.75 18.54
CA TYR A 82 0.77 -12.48 17.32
C TYR A 82 1.87 -13.50 17.09
N SER A 83 1.49 -14.66 16.57
CA SER A 83 2.43 -15.67 16.09
C SER A 83 2.00 -16.16 14.71
N ILE A 84 2.97 -16.52 13.87
CA ILE A 84 2.69 -17.33 12.68
C ILE A 84 2.69 -18.79 13.13
N VAL A 85 1.57 -19.46 12.92
CA VAL A 85 1.40 -20.89 13.21
C VAL A 85 1.05 -21.66 11.95
N LYS A 86 1.61 -22.85 11.81
CA LYS A 86 1.22 -23.80 10.76
C LYS A 86 0.03 -24.62 11.26
N ILE A 87 -1.06 -24.61 10.50
CA ILE A 87 -2.27 -25.39 10.73
C ILE A 87 -2.51 -26.23 9.48
N LYS A 88 -2.26 -27.54 9.59
CA LYS A 88 -2.18 -28.46 8.43
C LYS A 88 -1.19 -27.92 7.40
N ASP A 89 -1.65 -27.63 6.18
CA ASP A 89 -0.83 -27.13 5.07
C ASP A 89 -0.87 -25.60 4.93
N SER A 90 -1.49 -24.89 5.88
CA SER A 90 -1.64 -23.44 5.85
C SER A 90 -0.91 -22.73 6.99
N TYR A 91 -0.59 -21.45 6.78
CA TYR A 91 0.02 -20.58 7.77
C TYR A 91 -0.94 -19.45 8.14
N ASN A 92 -1.08 -19.19 9.44
CA ASN A 92 -2.04 -18.22 9.97
C ASN A 92 -1.38 -17.28 10.98
N PHE A 93 -1.78 -16.01 10.96
CA PHE A 93 -1.47 -15.07 12.03
C PHE A 93 -2.41 -15.30 13.22
N ALA A 94 -1.96 -16.09 14.19
CA ALA A 94 -2.71 -16.39 15.40
C ALA A 94 -2.54 -15.24 16.42
N PRO A 95 -3.64 -14.55 16.80
CA PRO A 95 -3.59 -13.55 17.87
C PRO A 95 -3.63 -14.22 19.24
N GLU A 96 -2.98 -13.61 20.23
CA GLU A 96 -3.23 -13.90 21.64
C GLU A 96 -4.62 -13.37 22.08
N LYS A 97 -5.11 -13.84 23.23
CA LYS A 97 -6.34 -13.34 23.86
C LYS A 97 -6.28 -11.81 24.00
N GLY A 98 -7.35 -11.13 23.56
CA GLY A 98 -7.43 -9.66 23.58
C GLY A 98 -6.72 -8.94 22.43
N TYR A 99 -6.05 -9.66 21.54
CA TYR A 99 -5.50 -9.11 20.28
C TYR A 99 -6.33 -9.46 19.04
N SER A 100 -7.27 -10.39 19.17
CA SER A 100 -8.27 -10.67 18.13
C SER A 100 -8.99 -9.38 17.71
N GLY A 101 -9.17 -9.19 16.40
CA GLY A 101 -9.76 -7.97 15.82
C GLY A 101 -8.80 -6.76 15.71
N LYS A 102 -7.56 -6.83 16.20
CA LYS A 102 -6.61 -5.72 16.11
C LYS A 102 -5.65 -5.79 14.91
N ARG A 103 -5.74 -6.82 14.05
CA ARG A 103 -4.82 -7.08 12.93
C ARG A 103 -4.56 -5.86 12.03
N GLY A 104 -5.58 -5.06 11.75
CA GLY A 104 -5.45 -3.85 10.91
C GLY A 104 -4.64 -2.71 11.53
N LYS A 105 -4.23 -2.83 12.81
CA LYS A 105 -3.42 -1.83 13.53
C LYS A 105 -1.96 -2.27 13.72
N TYR A 106 -1.64 -3.51 13.38
CA TYR A 106 -0.30 -4.07 13.56
C TYR A 106 0.40 -4.21 12.21
N PRO A 107 1.62 -3.70 12.04
CA PRO A 107 2.34 -3.79 10.77
C PRO A 107 2.81 -5.22 10.48
N ILE A 108 2.73 -5.69 9.24
CA ILE A 108 3.45 -6.91 8.87
C ILE A 108 4.96 -6.67 8.98
N ILE A 109 5.69 -7.65 9.51
CA ILE A 109 7.15 -7.61 9.64
C ILE A 109 7.75 -8.93 9.15
N GLY A 110 9.06 -8.94 8.86
CA GLY A 110 9.74 -10.16 8.44
C GLY A 110 9.56 -10.51 6.96
N LEU A 111 9.27 -9.51 6.13
CA LEU A 111 9.19 -9.66 4.68
C LEU A 111 10.54 -9.39 4.02
N THR A 112 10.81 -10.11 2.94
CA THR A 112 11.90 -9.83 2.00
C THR A 112 11.50 -8.73 1.02
N THR A 113 12.48 -8.13 0.34
CA THR A 113 12.21 -7.16 -0.74
C THR A 113 11.33 -7.76 -1.83
N LYS A 114 11.61 -9.00 -2.25
CA LYS A 114 10.80 -9.70 -3.25
C LYS A 114 9.34 -9.85 -2.81
N GLN A 115 9.09 -10.24 -1.56
CA GLN A 115 7.72 -10.34 -1.03
C GLN A 115 6.98 -9.00 -1.09
N MET A 116 7.68 -7.89 -0.83
CA MET A 116 7.11 -6.56 -0.95
C MET A 116 6.81 -6.17 -2.40
N GLU A 117 7.71 -6.49 -3.33
CA GLU A 117 7.50 -6.27 -4.76
C GLU A 117 6.30 -7.08 -5.26
N ASP A 118 6.21 -8.36 -4.90
CA ASP A 118 5.10 -9.24 -5.26
C ASP A 118 3.76 -8.71 -4.71
N TYR A 119 3.74 -8.22 -3.46
CA TYR A 119 2.56 -7.61 -2.86
C TYR A 119 2.13 -6.31 -3.57
N CYS A 120 3.06 -5.41 -3.88
CA CYS A 120 2.74 -4.20 -4.62
C CYS A 120 2.27 -4.53 -6.05
N LYS A 121 2.85 -5.54 -6.69
CA LYS A 121 2.36 -6.05 -7.98
C LYS A 121 0.92 -6.56 -7.88
N TRP A 122 0.61 -7.38 -6.87
CA TRP A 122 -0.75 -7.85 -6.61
C TRP A 122 -1.74 -6.69 -6.38
N ARG A 123 -1.37 -5.68 -5.57
CA ARG A 123 -2.22 -4.48 -5.40
C ARG A 123 -2.50 -3.78 -6.73
N THR A 124 -1.51 -3.71 -7.63
CA THR A 124 -1.68 -3.16 -8.97
C THR A 124 -2.76 -3.92 -9.74
N GLU A 125 -2.70 -5.24 -9.74
CA GLU A 125 -3.64 -6.11 -10.45
C GLU A 125 -5.06 -5.97 -9.88
N ILE A 126 -5.21 -6.04 -8.56
CA ILE A 126 -6.51 -5.95 -7.88
C ILE A 126 -7.15 -4.56 -8.04
N ILE A 127 -6.39 -3.47 -7.88
CA ILE A 127 -6.95 -2.11 -8.03
C ILE A 127 -7.26 -1.79 -9.50
N THR A 128 -6.43 -2.28 -10.43
CA THR A 128 -6.73 -2.16 -11.86
C THR A 128 -8.07 -2.85 -12.17
N TYR A 129 -8.31 -4.03 -11.63
CA TYR A 129 -9.58 -4.74 -11.77
C TYR A 129 -10.77 -4.02 -11.09
N LYS A 130 -10.59 -3.51 -9.86
CA LYS A 130 -11.71 -3.01 -9.03
C LYS A 130 -12.08 -1.53 -9.25
N VAL A 131 -11.13 -0.65 -9.61
CA VAL A 131 -11.29 0.81 -9.43
C VAL A 131 -10.91 1.63 -10.67
N ALA A 132 -9.93 1.18 -11.46
CA ALA A 132 -9.32 1.98 -12.52
C ALA A 132 -10.19 2.07 -13.80
N LYS A 133 -11.30 2.81 -13.77
CA LYS A 133 -12.12 3.06 -14.97
C LYS A 133 -11.59 4.17 -15.89
N LYS A 134 -10.62 4.97 -15.43
CA LYS A 134 -10.08 6.14 -16.18
C LYS A 134 -8.56 6.26 -16.22
N HIS A 135 -7.85 5.74 -15.22
CA HIS A 135 -6.39 5.85 -15.13
C HIS A 135 -5.80 4.59 -14.52
N LYS A 136 -4.67 4.12 -15.04
CA LYS A 136 -3.95 2.96 -14.51
C LYS A 136 -3.21 3.39 -13.24
N ILE A 137 -3.34 2.61 -12.16
CA ILE A 137 -2.61 2.84 -10.90
C ILE A 137 -1.59 1.72 -10.74
N ILE A 138 -0.32 2.08 -10.66
CA ILE A 138 0.78 1.13 -10.45
C ILE A 138 1.31 1.28 -9.04
N PHE A 139 1.40 0.18 -8.30
CA PHE A 139 1.99 0.10 -6.97
C PHE A 139 3.43 -0.44 -7.06
N THR A 140 4.37 0.25 -6.42
CA THR A 140 5.77 -0.16 -6.32
C THR A 140 6.27 -0.04 -4.88
N ILE A 141 7.44 -0.62 -4.58
CA ILE A 141 8.13 -0.31 -3.34
C ILE A 141 8.57 1.18 -3.32
N PRO A 142 8.51 1.87 -2.16
CA PRO A 142 9.00 3.23 -2.04
C PRO A 142 10.52 3.33 -2.20
N ARG A 143 10.99 4.42 -2.80
CA ARG A 143 12.41 4.82 -2.83
C ARG A 143 12.73 5.78 -1.68
N GLU A 144 14.01 6.00 -1.40
CA GLU A 144 14.46 6.96 -0.37
C GLU A 144 13.85 8.36 -0.55
N GLU A 145 13.80 8.86 -1.78
CA GLU A 145 13.16 10.14 -2.11
C GLU A 145 11.66 10.19 -1.76
N ASP A 146 10.95 9.05 -1.83
CA ASP A 146 9.53 8.98 -1.51
C ASP A 146 9.35 9.12 0.01
N TYR A 147 10.25 8.53 0.81
CA TYR A 147 10.28 8.72 2.26
C TYR A 147 10.64 10.16 2.65
N GLN A 148 11.62 10.77 2.00
CA GLN A 148 11.98 12.17 2.23
C GLN A 148 10.81 13.12 1.93
N LYS A 149 10.04 12.87 0.86
CA LYS A 149 8.82 13.64 0.59
C LYS A 149 7.77 13.39 1.67
N ALA A 150 7.61 12.15 2.12
CA ALA A 150 6.60 11.74 3.08
C ALA A 150 6.78 12.31 4.50
N THR A 151 8.01 12.61 4.94
CA THR A 151 8.27 13.19 6.28
C THR A 151 7.55 14.52 6.52
N ASN A 152 7.27 15.27 5.45
CA ASN A 152 6.56 16.55 5.51
C ASN A 152 5.04 16.41 5.78
N TYR A 153 4.51 15.18 5.76
CA TYR A 153 3.08 14.93 5.86
C TYR A 153 2.70 14.26 7.19
N LYS A 154 2.11 15.04 8.11
CA LYS A 154 1.59 14.56 9.41
C LYS A 154 0.59 13.40 9.30
N SER A 155 -0.08 13.27 8.15
CA SER A 155 -1.04 12.19 7.89
C SER A 155 -0.39 10.84 7.66
N ILE A 156 0.91 10.80 7.33
CA ILE A 156 1.69 9.58 7.14
C ILE A 156 2.36 9.25 8.47
N LYS A 157 1.85 8.23 9.15
CA LYS A 157 2.34 7.83 10.47
C LYS A 157 3.53 6.92 10.34
N GLY A 158 4.54 7.12 11.18
CA GLY A 158 5.65 6.17 11.30
C GLY A 158 6.77 6.36 10.27
N VAL A 159 6.70 7.41 9.44
CA VAL A 159 7.82 7.87 8.62
C VAL A 159 8.43 9.09 9.31
N LYS A 160 9.70 8.98 9.70
CA LYS A 160 10.54 10.09 10.17
C LYS A 160 11.82 10.10 9.35
N GLU A 161 12.58 11.19 9.39
CA GLU A 161 13.86 11.31 8.67
C GLU A 161 14.70 10.03 8.78
N GLY A 162 14.87 9.33 7.65
CA GLY A 162 15.63 8.09 7.55
C GLY A 162 15.07 6.86 8.29
N LYS A 163 13.82 6.89 8.76
CA LYS A 163 13.23 5.79 9.55
C LYS A 163 11.74 5.57 9.23
N ASP A 164 11.45 4.53 8.46
CA ASP A 164 10.11 3.93 8.38
C ASP A 164 10.00 2.76 9.38
N ILE A 165 8.87 2.67 10.06
CA ILE A 165 8.59 1.64 11.06
C ILE A 165 7.93 0.39 10.47
N GLY A 166 7.73 0.34 9.15
CA GLY A 166 7.14 -0.83 8.49
C GLY A 166 7.16 -0.74 6.98
N TYR A 167 6.56 -1.72 6.32
CA TYR A 167 6.54 -1.79 4.87
C TYR A 167 5.37 -1.01 4.26
N ARG A 168 5.52 -0.51 3.03
CA ARG A 168 4.49 0.25 2.29
C ARG A 168 4.60 0.01 0.79
N CYS A 169 3.60 0.46 0.04
CA CYS A 169 3.73 0.71 -1.39
C CYS A 169 3.57 2.21 -1.70
N ILE A 170 4.15 2.63 -2.83
CA ILE A 170 3.82 3.87 -3.52
C ILE A 170 2.85 3.55 -4.64
N ALA A 171 1.75 4.28 -4.73
CA ALA A 171 0.88 4.27 -5.88
C ALA A 171 1.24 5.43 -6.81
N LYS A 172 1.44 5.14 -8.10
CA LYS A 172 1.60 6.12 -9.17
C LYS A 172 0.40 6.03 -10.11
N ILE A 173 -0.24 7.16 -10.37
CA ILE A 173 -1.24 7.26 -11.43
C ILE A 173 -0.50 7.44 -12.75
N VAL A 174 -0.72 6.53 -13.70
CA VAL A 174 -0.21 6.62 -15.07
C VAL A 174 -1.31 7.23 -15.93
N GLN A 175 -0.98 8.35 -16.56
CA GLN A 175 -1.81 9.05 -17.54
C GLN A 175 -1.53 8.53 -18.95
#